data_AF-A0A7S0QPZ2-F1
#
_entry.id   AF-A0A7S0QPZ2-F1
#
_cell.length_a   1.000
_cell.length_b   1.000
_cell.length_c   1.000
_cell.angle_alpha   90.00
_cell.angle_beta   90.00
_cell.angle_gamma   90.00
#
_symmetry.space_group_name_H-M   'P 1'
#
loop_
_entity.id
_entity.type
_entity.pdbx_description
1 polymer ?
#
loop_
_entity_poly.entity_id
_entity_poly.type
_entity_poly.pdbx_seq_one_letter_code
_entity_poly.pdbx_strand_id
1 'polypeptide(L)'
;DGTAMYVMGGRGMDASGAARFLNDVWASGDGVAWRLVTQRAPWSPRWMHGLAVFQGSLWVVGGCGGGASCVASYADVWIGAPGGATWDQSTAAASFGGRAGHATVVF
;
A
#
# COMPACT_ATOMS: atom_id res chain seq x y z
N ASP A 1 7.03 6.16 -14.76
CA ASP A 1 6.69 6.60 -16.13
C ASP A 1 5.23 6.32 -16.52
N GLY A 2 4.39 5.78 -15.62
CA GLY A 2 2.98 5.49 -15.94
C GLY A 2 2.78 4.24 -16.81
N THR A 3 3.80 3.40 -16.98
CA THR A 3 3.75 2.21 -17.85
C THR A 3 3.14 0.98 -17.18
N ALA A 4 2.84 1.06 -15.88
CA ALA A 4 2.28 -0.05 -15.12
C ALA A 4 1.24 0.43 -14.12
N MET A 5 0.21 -0.39 -13.94
CA MET A 5 -0.74 -0.33 -12.84
C MET A 5 -0.22 -1.15 -11.67
N TYR A 6 -0.58 -0.71 -10.46
CA TYR A 6 -0.16 -1.37 -9.23
C TYR A 6 -1.35 -1.64 -8.32
N VAL A 7 -1.35 -2.81 -7.68
CA VAL A 7 -2.21 -3.15 -6.55
C VAL A 7 -1.32 -3.34 -5.35
N MET A 8 -1.65 -2.69 -4.24
CA MET A 8 -0.84 -2.68 -3.03
C MET A 8 -1.73 -2.89 -1.82
N GLY A 9 -1.38 -3.87 -0.99
CA GLY A 9 -2.12 -4.20 0.23
C GLY A 9 -3.61 -4.49 0.01
N GLY A 10 -4.46 -4.06 0.94
CA GLY A 10 -5.89 -4.32 0.93
C GLY A 10 -6.33 -5.41 1.90
N ARG A 11 -7.61 -5.79 1.83
CA ARG A 11 -8.20 -6.86 2.64
C ARG A 11 -8.40 -8.09 1.77
N GLY A 12 -7.74 -9.18 2.14
CA GLY A 12 -7.86 -10.48 1.49
C GLY A 12 -8.24 -11.58 2.48
N MET A 13 -8.11 -12.83 2.04
CA MET A 13 -8.25 -14.02 2.86
C MET A 13 -6.94 -14.82 2.85
N ASP A 14 -6.67 -15.60 3.88
CA ASP A 14 -5.62 -16.62 3.86
C ASP A 14 -6.16 -17.98 3.38
N ALA A 15 -5.30 -19.00 3.35
CA ALA A 15 -5.67 -20.34 2.89
C ALA A 15 -6.74 -21.03 3.76
N SER A 16 -6.96 -20.56 4.99
CA SER A 16 -8.02 -21.05 5.87
C SER A 16 -9.35 -20.29 5.70
N GLY A 17 -9.38 -19.27 4.85
CA GLY A 17 -10.54 -18.38 4.66
C GLY A 17 -10.61 -17.26 5.70
N ALA A 18 -9.62 -17.12 6.58
CA ALA A 18 -9.60 -16.04 7.56
C ALA A 18 -9.23 -14.71 6.89
N ALA A 19 -9.94 -13.64 7.26
CA ALA A 19 -9.64 -12.30 6.77
C ALA A 19 -8.25 -11.86 7.24
N ARG A 20 -7.48 -11.26 6.33
CA ARG A 20 -6.20 -10.63 6.65
C ARG A 20 -6.01 -9.36 5.85
N PHE A 21 -5.25 -8.43 6.39
CA PHE A 21 -4.70 -7.35 5.58
C PHE A 21 -3.41 -7.78 4.91
N LEU A 22 -3.12 -7.14 3.79
CA LEU A 22 -1.99 -7.47 2.95
C LEU A 22 -0.99 -6.32 2.90
N ASN A 23 0.25 -6.67 2.56
CA ASN A 23 1.32 -5.74 2.18
C ASN A 23 2.12 -6.26 0.98
N ASP A 24 1.45 -7.01 0.13
CA ASP A 24 2.00 -7.40 -1.16
C ASP A 24 1.83 -6.26 -2.18
N VAL A 25 2.68 -6.30 -3.20
CA VAL A 25 2.70 -5.35 -4.31
C VAL A 25 2.65 -6.16 -5.60
N TRP A 26 1.60 -5.92 -6.38
CA TRP A 26 1.42 -6.48 -7.70
C TRP A 26 1.53 -5.39 -8.75
N ALA A 27 2.04 -5.74 -9.92
CA ALA A 27 2.13 -4.83 -11.06
C ALA A 27 1.61 -5.49 -12.33
N SER A 28 1.03 -4.68 -13.21
CA SER A 28 0.59 -5.08 -14.54
C SER A 28 0.85 -3.97 -15.55
N GLY A 29 1.37 -4.32 -16.74
CA GLY A 29 1.54 -3.37 -17.84
C GLY A 29 0.30 -3.23 -18.72
N ASP A 30 -0.63 -4.19 -18.66
CA ASP A 30 -1.78 -4.30 -19.56
C ASP A 30 -3.13 -4.40 -18.82
N GLY A 31 -3.12 -4.52 -17.49
CA GLY A 31 -4.30 -4.74 -16.65
C GLY A 31 -4.83 -6.16 -16.64
N VAL A 32 -4.24 -7.05 -17.42
CA VAL A 32 -4.68 -8.44 -17.60
C VAL A 32 -3.71 -9.39 -16.91
N ALA A 33 -2.42 -9.28 -17.22
CA ALA A 33 -1.38 -10.08 -16.61
C ALA A 33 -0.78 -9.36 -15.41
N TRP A 34 -0.90 -9.97 -14.23
CA TRP A 34 -0.40 -9.42 -12.98
C TRP A 34 0.78 -10.25 -12.49
N ARG A 35 1.87 -9.58 -12.11
CA ARG A 35 3.03 -10.21 -11.47
C ARG A 35 3.19 -9.71 -10.04
N LEU A 36 3.51 -10.63 -9.14
CA LEU A 36 3.92 -10.29 -7.79
C LEU A 36 5.32 -9.67 -7.83
N VAL A 37 5.43 -8.41 -7.42
CA VAL A 37 6.71 -7.70 -7.35
C VAL A 37 7.31 -7.82 -5.96
N THR A 38 6.49 -7.61 -4.93
CA THR A 38 6.93 -7.67 -3.53
C THR A 38 5.93 -8.51 -2.75
N GLN A 39 6.39 -9.62 -2.19
CA GLN A 39 5.53 -10.50 -1.39
C GLN A 39 5.20 -9.91 -0.02
N ARG A 40 6.15 -9.18 0.58
CA ARG A 40 6.04 -8.58 1.91
C ARG A 40 6.80 -7.25 1.94
N ALA A 41 6.12 -6.15 1.65
CA ALA A 41 6.72 -4.84 1.79
C ALA A 41 6.99 -4.52 3.28
N PRO A 42 7.95 -3.63 3.61
CA PRO A 42 8.34 -3.36 5.00
C PRO A 42 7.27 -2.65 5.82
N TRP A 43 6.27 -2.05 5.19
CA TRP A 43 5.12 -1.46 5.89
C TRP A 43 4.16 -2.54 6.40
N SER A 44 3.56 -2.26 7.56
CA SER A 44 2.55 -3.12 8.17
C SER A 44 1.39 -3.41 7.21
N PRO A 45 0.88 -4.66 7.15
CA PRO A 45 -0.30 -5.01 6.36
C PRO A 45 -1.48 -4.10 6.64
N ARG A 46 -2.08 -3.56 5.57
CA ARG A 46 -3.06 -2.48 5.67
C ARG A 46 -4.07 -2.48 4.53
N TRP A 47 -5.23 -1.92 4.79
CA TRP A 47 -6.27 -1.63 3.79
C TRP A 47 -6.77 -0.19 3.96
N MET A 48 -7.58 0.30 3.00
CA MET A 48 -8.13 1.66 3.00
C MET A 48 -7.07 2.78 3.13
N HIS A 49 -5.86 2.52 2.66
CA HIS A 49 -4.78 3.51 2.58
C HIS A 49 -4.91 4.33 1.29
N GLY A 50 -4.29 5.51 1.28
CA GLY A 50 -4.14 6.31 0.09
C GLY A 50 -2.95 5.85 -0.75
N LEU A 51 -3.09 5.93 -2.07
CA LEU A 51 -2.05 5.60 -3.04
C LEU A 51 -1.87 6.74 -4.05
N ALA A 52 -0.63 7.02 -4.41
CA ALA A 52 -0.31 7.95 -5.49
C ALA A 52 1.04 7.62 -6.15
N VAL A 53 1.20 8.08 -7.39
CA VAL A 53 2.51 8.25 -8.02
C VAL A 53 2.86 9.73 -7.91
N PHE A 54 3.92 10.06 -7.20
CA PHE A 54 4.37 11.45 -7.04
C PHE A 54 5.89 11.51 -7.17
N GLN A 55 6.38 12.43 -8.00
CA GLN A 55 7.82 12.60 -8.28
C GLN A 55 8.52 11.30 -8.73
N GLY A 56 7.83 10.48 -9.53
CA GLY A 56 8.37 9.22 -10.05
C GLY A 56 8.33 8.04 -9.09
N SER A 57 7.92 8.23 -7.83
CA SER A 57 7.87 7.19 -6.80
C SER A 57 6.44 6.76 -6.50
N LEU A 58 6.30 5.54 -5.97
CA LEU A 58 5.04 5.04 -5.42
C LEU A 58 4.89 5.53 -3.98
N TRP A 59 3.69 5.92 -3.58
CA TRP A 59 3.41 6.42 -2.23
C TRP A 59 2.26 5.65 -1.59
N VAL A 60 2.48 5.19 -0.36
CA VAL A 60 1.45 4.60 0.51
C VAL A 60 1.26 5.54 1.70
N VAL A 61 0.02 6.02 1.89
CA VAL A 61 -0.31 7.03 2.90
C VAL A 61 -1.36 6.47 3.85
N GLY A 62 -1.02 6.37 5.14
CA GLY A 62 -1.94 5.94 6.20
C GLY A 62 -2.58 4.57 5.93
N GLY A 63 -3.89 4.49 6.16
CA GLY A 63 -4.69 3.26 6.14
C GLY A 63 -4.93 2.71 7.53
N CYS A 64 -5.46 1.50 7.62
CA CYS A 64 -5.55 0.82 8.91
C CYS A 64 -5.14 -0.64 8.84
N GLY A 65 -4.76 -1.18 10.00
CA GLY A 65 -4.31 -2.55 10.17
C GLY A 65 -4.45 -3.01 11.63
N GLY A 66 -3.58 -3.93 12.04
CA GLY A 66 -3.58 -4.53 13.38
C GLY A 66 -4.12 -5.96 13.45
N GLY A 67 -3.94 -6.75 12.39
CA GLY A 67 -4.35 -8.16 12.33
C GLY A 67 -5.44 -8.41 11.29
N ALA A 68 -6.48 -9.14 11.67
CA ALA A 68 -7.63 -9.46 10.82
C ALA A 68 -8.70 -8.35 10.75
N SER A 69 -8.58 -7.32 11.61
CA SER A 69 -9.56 -6.23 11.78
C SER A 69 -8.86 -4.88 11.90
N CYS A 70 -9.55 -3.81 11.48
CA CYS A 70 -9.07 -2.43 11.52
C CYS A 70 -9.08 -1.91 12.97
N VAL A 71 -8.01 -2.16 13.73
CA VAL A 71 -7.90 -1.77 15.15
C VAL A 71 -6.89 -0.65 15.38
N ALA A 72 -6.07 -0.32 14.38
CA ALA A 72 -5.15 0.80 14.39
C ALA A 72 -5.16 1.52 13.04
N SER A 73 -5.35 2.84 13.05
CA SER A 73 -5.13 3.67 11.87
C SER A 73 -3.69 4.18 11.84
N TYR A 74 -3.05 4.09 10.68
CA TYR A 74 -1.68 4.51 10.49
C TYR A 74 -1.61 5.97 10.05
N ALA A 75 -0.55 6.63 10.49
CA ALA A 75 -0.16 7.99 10.07
C ALA A 75 1.19 7.98 9.33
N ASP A 76 1.74 6.80 9.07
CA ASP A 76 3.01 6.67 8.37
C ASP A 76 2.83 6.87 6.85
N VAL A 77 3.92 7.26 6.23
CA VAL A 77 4.04 7.48 4.79
C VAL A 77 5.24 6.70 4.30
N TRP A 78 5.03 5.87 3.28
CA TRP A 78 6.06 5.06 2.67
C TRP A 78 6.26 5.47 1.22
N ILE A 79 7.52 5.51 0.81
CA ILE A 79 7.94 5.80 -0.56
C ILE A 79 8.58 4.54 -1.15
N GLY A 80 8.10 4.12 -2.30
CA GLY A 80 8.59 2.97 -3.05
C GLY A 80 9.35 3.39 -4.28
N ALA A 81 10.40 2.65 -4.62
CA ALA A 81 11.11 2.82 -5.88
C ALA A 81 10.16 2.62 -7.08
N PRO A 82 10.47 3.23 -8.25
CA PRO A 82 9.80 2.88 -9.50
C PRO A 82 9.84 1.36 -9.70
N GLY A 83 8.69 0.74 -9.94
CA GLY A 83 8.59 -0.72 -10.05
C GLY A 83 8.20 -1.44 -8.76
N GLY A 84 8.25 -0.78 -7.59
CA GLY A 84 7.73 -1.29 -6.33
C GLY A 84 8.62 -2.29 -5.59
N ALA A 85 9.87 -2.51 -6.04
CA ALA A 85 10.76 -3.53 -5.47
C ALA A 85 11.35 -3.17 -4.09
N THR A 86 11.60 -1.89 -3.83
CA THR A 86 12.17 -1.38 -2.57
C THR A 86 11.31 -0.26 -2.02
N TRP A 87 11.34 -0.10 -0.69
CA TRP A 87 10.49 0.81 0.05
C TRP A 87 11.22 1.39 1.25
N ASP A 88 11.07 2.69 1.45
CA ASP A 88 11.61 3.43 2.59
C ASP A 88 10.47 4.13 3.34
N GLN A 89 10.58 4.21 4.66
CA GLN A 89 9.63 4.97 5.47
C GLN A 89 9.98 6.46 5.35
N SER A 90 9.19 7.21 4.60
CA SER A 90 9.38 8.66 4.46
C SER A 90 8.99 9.41 5.72
N THR A 91 7.95 8.96 6.44
CA THR A 91 7.50 9.58 7.70
C THR A 91 6.84 8.52 8.57
N ALA A 92 7.24 8.42 9.84
CA ALA A 92 6.65 7.44 10.77
C ALA A 92 5.30 7.91 11.37
N ALA A 93 5.11 9.22 11.53
CA ALA A 93 3.88 9.81 12.04
C ALA A 93 3.66 11.20 11.44
N ALA A 94 2.86 11.29 10.38
CA ALA A 94 2.54 12.55 9.73
C ALA A 94 1.58 13.40 10.58
N SER A 95 1.64 14.72 10.41
CA SER A 95 0.86 15.70 11.18
C SER A 95 -0.65 15.59 11.00
N PHE A 96 -1.11 14.93 9.94
CA PHE A 96 -2.53 14.64 9.74
C PHE A 96 -3.05 13.49 10.63
N GLY A 97 -2.21 12.79 11.40
CA GLY A 97 -2.62 11.73 12.32
C GLY A 97 -3.14 10.45 11.63
N GLY A 98 -3.52 9.44 12.43
CA GLY A 98 -3.95 8.15 11.92
C GLY A 98 -5.28 8.24 11.15
N ARG A 99 -5.33 7.75 9.90
CA ARG A 99 -6.56 7.79 9.09
C ARG A 99 -6.64 6.65 8.06
N ALA A 100 -7.86 6.25 7.74
CA ALA A 100 -8.19 5.26 6.72
C ALA A 100 -9.42 5.73 5.92
N GLY A 101 -9.62 5.18 4.73
CA GLY A 101 -10.77 5.47 3.86
C GLY A 101 -10.70 6.84 3.18
N HIS A 102 -9.48 7.38 3.04
CA HIS A 102 -9.22 8.68 2.44
C HIS A 102 -8.74 8.54 1.00
N ALA A 103 -8.77 9.65 0.25
CA ALA A 103 -8.16 9.75 -1.06
C ALA A 103 -6.79 10.42 -0.99
N THR A 104 -5.89 10.04 -1.90
CA THR A 104 -4.64 10.75 -2.18
C THR A 104 -4.67 11.15 -3.65
N VAL A 105 -4.41 12.42 -3.93
CA VAL A 105 -4.44 12.96 -5.30
C VAL A 105 -3.17 13.78 -5.54
N VAL A 106 -2.75 13.81 -6.80
CA VAL A 106 -1.63 14.59 -7.32
C VAL A 106 -2.12 15.34 -8.58
N PHE A 107 -1.53 16.48 -8.90
CA PHE A 107 -1.89 17.30 -10.05
C PHE A 107 -0.65 17.87 -10.74
#